data_AF-A0A849X5P9-F1
#
_entry.id   AF-A0A849X5P9-F1
#
_cell.length_a   1.000
_cell.length_b   1.000
_cell.length_c   1.000
_cell.angle_alpha   90.00
_cell.angle_beta   90.00
_cell.angle_gamma   90.00
#
_symmetry.space_group_name_H-M   'P 1'
#
loop_
_entity.id
_entity.type
_entity.pdbx_description
1 polymer ?
#
loop_
_entity_poly.entity_id
_entity_poly.type
_entity_poly.pdbx_seq_one_letter_code
_entity_poly.pdbx_strand_id
1 'polypeptide(L)'
;MSAQIHFVVLTGGPGAGKTAVMEAARQIFQDQVTVLPEAASIIYSGGFPRNPGVHGVRAAQRAIVHVQRELERYVREERRSLVAL
;
A
#
# COMPACT_ATOMS: atom_id res chain seq x y z
N MET A 1 -21.19 -5.68 -17.19
CA MET A 1 -19.82 -6.20 -16.94
C MET A 1 -19.29 -5.54 -15.68
N SER A 2 -18.94 -6.30 -14.64
CA SER A 2 -18.23 -5.72 -13.49
C SER A 2 -16.81 -5.36 -13.96
N ALA A 3 -16.36 -4.13 -13.72
CA ALA A 3 -14.98 -3.76 -13.97
C ALA A 3 -14.05 -4.66 -13.11
N GLN A 4 -13.00 -5.20 -13.72
CA GLN A 4 -12.04 -6.05 -13.05
C GLN A 4 -10.94 -5.16 -12.43
N ILE A 5 -10.68 -5.34 -11.13
CA ILE A 5 -9.62 -4.59 -10.41
C ILE A 5 -8.32 -5.40 -10.46
N HIS A 6 -7.26 -4.77 -10.95
CA HIS A 6 -5.91 -5.33 -10.96
C HIS A 6 -5.03 -4.62 -9.93
N PHE A 7 -4.34 -5.39 -9.09
CA PHE A 7 -3.35 -4.86 -8.17
C PHE A 7 -1.96 -4.94 -8.78
N VAL A 8 -1.25 -3.81 -8.74
CA VAL A 8 0.12 -3.69 -9.21
C VAL A 8 0.97 -3.29 -8.01
N VAL A 9 2.04 -4.04 -7.75
CA VAL A 9 2.99 -3.74 -6.68
C VAL A 9 4.24 -3.13 -7.31
N LEU A 10 4.61 -1.95 -6.84
CA LEU A 10 5.88 -1.32 -7.20
C LEU A 10 6.93 -1.64 -6.13
N THR A 11 7.95 -2.39 -6.52
CA THR A 11 9.04 -2.81 -5.64
C THR A 11 10.35 -2.13 -6.06
N GLY A 12 11.34 -2.08 -5.16
CA GLY A 12 12.65 -1.51 -5.43
C GLY A 12 13.30 -0.91 -4.19
N GLY A 13 14.62 -0.72 -4.22
CA GLY A 13 15.39 -0.16 -3.11
C GLY A 13 15.03 1.31 -2.77
N PRO A 14 15.57 1.84 -1.66
CA PRO A 14 15.49 3.27 -1.36
C PRO A 14 15.99 4.12 -2.55
N GLY A 15 15.30 5.20 -2.89
CA GLY A 15 15.68 6.09 -4.01
C GLY A 15 15.35 5.58 -5.42
N ALA A 16 14.78 4.38 -5.58
CA ALA A 16 14.45 3.81 -6.91
C ALA A 16 13.30 4.51 -7.67
N GLY A 17 12.83 5.68 -7.23
CA GLY A 17 11.80 6.44 -7.94
C GLY A 17 10.37 5.91 -7.83
N LYS A 18 10.08 4.93 -6.96
CA LYS A 18 8.72 4.34 -6.79
C LYS A 18 7.63 5.40 -6.60
N THR A 19 7.86 6.38 -5.72
CA THR A 19 6.92 7.48 -5.46
C THR A 19 6.69 8.34 -6.70
N ALA A 20 7.75 8.62 -7.47
CA ALA A 20 7.62 9.38 -8.71
C ALA A 20 6.81 8.62 -9.77
N VAL A 21 7.01 7.31 -9.88
CA VAL A 21 6.21 6.44 -10.78
C VAL A 21 4.74 6.41 -10.35
N MET A 22 4.45 6.30 -9.05
CA MET A 22 3.06 6.35 -8.55
C MET A 22 2.39 7.68 -8.87
N GLU A 23 3.09 8.80 -8.65
CA GLU A 23 2.54 10.13 -8.94
C GLU A 23 2.34 10.34 -10.45
N ALA A 24 3.29 9.91 -11.29
CA ALA A 24 3.15 9.94 -12.74
C ALA A 24 1.96 9.08 -13.21
N ALA A 25 1.80 7.86 -12.66
CA ALA A 25 0.66 7.00 -12.97
C ALA A 25 -0.67 7.68 -12.61
N ARG A 26 -0.74 8.33 -11.45
CA ARG A 26 -1.93 9.09 -11.01
C ARG A 26 -2.27 10.23 -11.98
N GLN A 27 -1.26 10.93 -12.49
CA GLN A 27 -1.45 12.03 -13.45
C GLN A 27 -1.86 11.54 -14.84
N ILE A 28 -1.26 10.45 -15.32
CA ILE A 28 -1.49 9.90 -16.67
C ILE A 28 -2.83 9.16 -16.74
N PHE A 29 -3.16 8.35 -15.74
CA PHE A 29 -4.32 7.46 -15.77
C PHE A 29 -5.53 8.01 -15.01
N GLN A 30 -5.36 9.08 -14.23
CA GLN A 30 -6.42 9.77 -13.49
C GLN A 30 -7.31 8.78 -12.71
N ASP A 31 -8.61 8.76 -12.98
CA ASP A 31 -9.60 7.94 -12.26
C ASP A 31 -9.49 6.43 -12.53
N GLN A 32 -8.61 6.01 -13.46
CA GLN A 32 -8.37 4.59 -13.76
C GLN A 32 -7.36 3.95 -12.82
N VAL A 33 -6.65 4.73 -11.99
CA VAL A 33 -5.67 4.22 -11.03
C VAL A 33 -5.94 4.78 -9.64
N THR A 34 -5.74 3.93 -8.63
CA THR A 34 -5.80 4.33 -7.22
C THR A 34 -4.48 3.93 -6.56
N VAL A 35 -3.91 4.83 -5.77
CA VAL A 35 -2.68 4.58 -5.01
C VAL A 35 -3.05 4.27 -3.56
N LEU A 36 -2.87 3.01 -3.16
CA LEU A 36 -3.08 2.59 -1.79
C LEU A 36 -1.96 3.13 -0.87
N PRO A 37 -2.28 3.51 0.38
CA PRO A 37 -1.24 3.83 1.37
C PRO A 37 -0.30 2.65 1.61
N GLU A 38 0.95 2.95 1.93
CA GLU A 38 1.91 1.92 2.35
C GLU A 38 1.55 1.40 3.74
N ALA A 39 1.23 0.10 3.84
CA ALA A 39 0.86 -0.54 5.10
C ALA A 39 1.94 -0.41 6.20
N ALA A 40 3.23 -0.43 5.82
CA ALA A 40 4.33 -0.22 6.76
C ALA A 40 4.31 1.21 7.35
N SER A 41 4.07 2.21 6.51
CA SER A 41 3.95 3.60 6.95
C SER A 41 2.74 3.80 7.87
N ILE A 42 1.59 3.18 7.58
CA ILE A 42 0.43 3.19 8.49
C ILE A 42 0.77 2.59 9.85
N ILE A 43 1.33 1.37 9.84
CA ILE A 43 1.63 0.60 11.05
C ILE A 43 2.62 1.35 11.95
N TYR A 44 3.71 1.88 11.37
CA TYR A 44 4.72 2.57 12.16
C TYR A 44 4.31 3.96 12.61
N SER A 45 3.60 4.72 11.77
CA SER A 45 3.04 6.01 12.20
C SER A 45 1.96 5.84 13.26
N GLY A 46 1.26 4.69 13.28
CA GLY A 46 0.31 4.30 14.32
C GLY A 46 0.93 3.75 15.61
N GLY A 47 2.27 3.77 15.75
CA GLY A 47 2.94 3.41 17.00
C GLY A 47 3.32 1.94 17.16
N PHE A 48 3.27 1.12 16.10
CA PHE A 48 3.72 -0.27 16.19
C PHE A 48 5.21 -0.37 16.52
N PRO A 49 5.64 -1.25 17.45
CA PRO A 49 7.04 -1.31 17.89
C PRO A 49 8.03 -1.64 16.77
N ARG A 50 9.10 -0.84 16.65
CA ARG A 50 10.26 -1.11 15.77
C ARG A 50 11.36 -1.88 16.53
N ASN A 51 11.11 -3.15 16.80
CA ASN A 51 12.09 -4.02 17.45
C ASN A 51 12.86 -4.86 16.39
N PRO A 52 14.20 -4.74 16.30
CA PRO A 52 15.00 -5.45 15.30
C PRO A 52 15.16 -6.95 15.58
N GLY A 53 14.76 -7.44 16.76
CA GLY A 53 14.80 -8.85 17.09
C GLY A 53 13.86 -9.68 16.20
N VAL A 54 14.20 -10.95 15.98
CA VAL A 54 13.46 -11.86 15.08
C VAL A 54 11.95 -11.89 15.34
N HIS A 55 11.53 -11.85 16.62
CA HIS A 55 10.11 -11.83 16.99
C HIS A 55 9.43 -10.50 16.66
N GLY A 56 10.12 -9.38 16.89
CA GLY A 56 9.65 -8.03 16.56
C GLY A 56 9.47 -7.85 15.05
N VAL A 57 10.48 -8.22 14.27
CA VAL A 57 10.42 -8.20 12.81
C VAL A 57 9.27 -9.08 12.30
N ARG A 58 9.14 -10.31 12.81
CA ARG A 58 8.03 -11.20 12.42
C ARG A 58 6.66 -10.62 12.77
N ALA A 59 6.51 -9.99 13.95
CA ALA A 59 5.26 -9.36 14.35
C ALA A 59 4.90 -8.19 13.43
N ALA A 60 5.85 -7.31 13.13
CA ALA A 60 5.67 -6.20 12.21
C ALA A 60 5.29 -6.68 10.80
N GLN A 61 6.02 -7.66 10.24
CA GLN A 61 5.72 -8.20 8.92
C GLN A 61 4.32 -8.82 8.82
N ARG A 62 3.86 -9.55 9.85
CA ARG A 62 2.48 -10.06 9.89
C ARG A 62 1.45 -8.93 9.90
N ALA A 63 1.68 -7.90 10.71
CA ALA A 63 0.79 -6.74 10.78
C ALA A 63 0.73 -5.99 9.44
N ILE A 64 1.88 -5.74 8.82
CA ILE A 64 2.00 -5.08 7.51
C ILE A 64 1.23 -5.87 6.44
N VAL A 65 1.46 -7.18 6.33
CA VAL A 65 0.75 -8.04 5.36
C VAL A 65 -0.75 -8.07 5.62
N HIS A 66 -1.17 -8.09 6.89
CA HIS A 66 -2.58 -8.07 7.24
C HIS A 66 -3.23 -6.75 6.82
N VAL A 67 -2.65 -5.61 7.19
CA VAL A 67 -3.18 -4.28 6.80
C VAL A 67 -3.21 -4.11 5.28
N GLN A 68 -2.18 -4.54 4.56
CA GLN A 68 -2.15 -4.48 3.10
C GLN A 68 -3.33 -5.25 2.47
N ARG A 69 -3.62 -6.45 2.97
CA ARG A 69 -4.76 -7.26 2.48
C ARG A 69 -6.10 -6.61 2.78
N GLU A 70 -6.24 -5.95 3.93
CA GLU A 70 -7.49 -5.25 4.27
C GLU A 70 -7.67 -3.98 3.43
N LEU A 71 -6.60 -3.25 3.09
CA LEU A 71 -6.65 -2.13 2.14
C LEU A 71 -7.09 -2.59 0.74
N GLU A 72 -6.55 -3.71 0.27
CA GLU A 72 -6.94 -4.32 -1.00
C GLU A 72 -8.41 -4.79 -0.97
N ARG A 73 -8.85 -5.41 0.13
CA ARG A 73 -10.26 -5.82 0.30
C ARG A 73 -11.18 -4.60 0.30
N TYR A 74 -10.85 -3.57 1.05
CA TYR A 74 -11.61 -2.32 1.13
C TYR A 74 -11.88 -1.74 -0.27
N VAL A 75 -10.85 -1.60 -1.11
CA VAL A 75 -11.02 -1.05 -2.46
C VAL A 75 -11.87 -1.96 -3.36
N ARG A 76 -11.74 -3.28 -3.22
CA ARG A 76 -12.58 -4.23 -3.97
C ARG A 76 -14.06 -4.12 -3.60
N GLU A 77 -14.36 -3.99 -2.32
CA GLU A 77 -15.72 -3.98 -1.80
C GLU A 77 -16.39 -2.62 -1.99
N GLU A 78 -15.72 -1.53 -1.60
CA GLU A 78 -16.27 -0.18 -1.67
C GLU A 78 -16.28 0.41 -3.08
N ARG A 79 -15.43 -0.11 -3.99
CA ARG A 79 -15.18 0.49 -5.31
C ARG A 79 -14.83 1.98 -5.24
N ARG A 80 -14.27 2.42 -4.11
CA ARG A 80 -13.80 3.79 -3.88
C ARG A 80 -12.29 3.86 -3.92
N SER A 81 -11.78 4.95 -4.46
CA SER A 81 -10.36 5.26 -4.41
C SER A 81 -9.96 5.65 -2.99
N LEU A 82 -8.93 5.00 -2.45
CA LEU A 82 -8.16 5.54 -1.34
C LEU A 82 -7.06 6.40 -1.95
N VAL A 83 -7.03 7.69 -1.61
CA VAL A 83 -5.87 8.53 -1.90
C VAL A 83 -5.19 8.78 -0.57
N ALA A 84 -4.00 8.21 -0.41
CA ALA A 84 -3.10 8.57 0.67
C ALA A 84 -1.79 9.08 0.06
N LEU A 85 -1.39 10.29 0.48
CA LEU A 85 -0.10 10.90 0.20
C LEU A 85 0.85 10.64 1.37
#